data_AF-A0A1M6U3Q0-F1
#
_entry.id   AF-A0A1M6U3Q0-F1
#
_cell.length_a   1.000
_cell.length_b   1.000
_cell.length_c   1.000
_cell.angle_alpha   90.00
_cell.angle_beta   90.00
_cell.angle_gamma   90.00
#
_symmetry.space_group_name_H-M   'P 1'
#
loop_
_entity.id
_entity.type
_entity.pdbx_description
1 polymer ?
#
loop_
_entity_poly.entity_id
_entity_poly.type
_entity_poly.pdbx_seq_one_letter_code
_entity_poly.pdbx_strand_id
1 'polypeptide(L)'
;MGSMLVFAIISEIPFDIGFFHAYSMEAGAFPFYFAYQNVFFTLFLGLVCLTGLEAVSKRNRNSDRKEKAKGLLLQIGIIAIVASVAELLKCDYGAQGIIFIAGFYIFRKSHVLQVVMFLVLYMATTGNQPPTYTMIAAFLLLLYNGKRGKWKAKYLFYWFYPIHIFVLYVIAQLFL
;
A
#
# COMPACT_ATOMS: atom_id res chain seq x y z
N MET A 1 7.05 2.60 -12.90
CA MET A 1 7.09 1.35 -12.11
C MET A 1 8.48 1.10 -11.55
N GLY A 2 9.55 1.10 -12.38
CA GLY A 2 10.92 0.78 -11.94
C GLY A 2 11.44 1.54 -10.71
N SER A 3 11.09 2.82 -10.54
CA SER A 3 11.52 3.57 -9.36
C SER A 3 10.96 3.03 -8.03
N MET A 4 9.72 2.51 -8.00
CA MET A 4 9.12 1.98 -6.76
C MET A 4 9.79 0.69 -6.32
N LEU A 5 10.07 -0.20 -7.27
CA LEU A 5 10.74 -1.46 -6.99
C LEU A 5 12.17 -1.24 -6.47
N VAL A 6 12.90 -0.28 -7.06
CA VAL A 6 14.23 0.09 -6.58
C VAL A 6 14.16 0.61 -5.13
N PHE A 7 13.20 1.48 -4.80
CA PHE A 7 13.02 1.93 -3.43
C PHE A 7 12.59 0.81 -2.47
N ALA A 8 11.80 -0.16 -2.94
CA ALA A 8 11.44 -1.33 -2.15
C ALA A 8 12.68 -2.16 -1.79
N ILE A 9 13.54 -2.45 -2.75
CA ILE A 9 14.78 -3.21 -2.50
C ILE A 9 15.72 -2.44 -1.57
N ILE A 10 15.91 -1.13 -1.80
CA ILE A 10 16.80 -0.30 -0.96
C ILE A 10 16.27 -0.19 0.47
N SER A 11 14.94 -0.09 0.63
CA SER A 11 14.33 0.10 1.95
C SER A 11 14.20 -1.19 2.76
N GLU A 12 14.42 -2.36 2.14
CA GLU A 12 14.35 -3.65 2.83
C GLU A 12 15.44 -3.78 3.88
N ILE A 13 16.67 -3.38 3.56
CA ILE A 13 17.82 -3.46 4.48
C ILE A 13 17.56 -2.71 5.80
N PRO A 14 17.24 -1.39 5.80
CA PRO A 14 16.98 -0.68 7.05
C PRO A 14 15.70 -1.16 7.76
N PHE A 15 14.71 -1.66 7.01
CA PHE A 15 13.48 -2.21 7.58
C PHE A 15 13.74 -3.50 8.36
N ASP A 16 14.46 -4.46 7.76
CA ASP A 16 14.80 -5.73 8.38
C ASP A 16 15.72 -5.55 9.60
N ILE A 17 16.72 -4.68 9.47
CA ILE A 17 17.60 -4.33 10.60
C ILE A 17 16.81 -3.62 11.71
N GLY A 18 15.88 -2.73 11.37
CA GLY A 18 15.14 -1.94 12.36
C GLY A 18 14.10 -2.75 13.15
N PHE A 19 13.36 -3.63 12.48
CA PHE A 19 12.23 -4.34 13.08
C PHE A 19 12.48 -5.83 13.34
N PHE A 20 13.36 -6.47 12.56
CA PHE A 20 13.57 -7.91 12.58
C PHE A 20 15.01 -8.33 12.91
N HIS A 21 15.83 -7.44 13.49
CA HIS A 21 17.23 -7.70 13.83
C HIS A 21 17.45 -9.06 14.52
N ALA A 22 16.75 -9.32 15.61
CA ALA A 22 16.89 -10.55 16.40
C ALA A 22 16.54 -11.79 15.58
N TYR A 23 15.43 -11.75 14.83
CA TYR A 23 14.96 -12.85 13.98
C TYR A 23 15.88 -13.11 12.79
N SER A 24 16.41 -12.05 12.19
CA SER A 24 17.40 -12.11 11.11
C SER A 24 18.70 -12.75 11.58
N MET A 25 19.17 -12.41 12.79
CA MET A 25 20.35 -13.03 13.40
C MET A 25 20.13 -14.50 13.75
N GLU A 26 18.97 -14.85 14.32
CA GLU A 26 18.59 -16.24 14.63
C GLU A 26 18.50 -17.12 13.38
N ALA A 27 17.96 -16.58 12.29
CA ALA A 27 17.88 -17.27 11.00
C ALA A 27 19.24 -17.36 10.26
N GLY A 28 20.30 -16.72 10.77
CA GLY A 28 21.62 -16.65 10.11
C GLY A 28 21.61 -15.89 8.78
N ALA A 29 20.59 -15.08 8.53
CA ALA A 29 20.35 -14.38 7.27
C ALA A 29 20.66 -12.88 7.32
N PHE A 30 21.25 -12.40 8.43
CA PHE A 30 21.57 -10.98 8.63
C PHE A 30 22.38 -10.40 7.46
N PRO A 31 21.96 -9.24 6.90
CA PRO A 31 20.96 -8.28 7.41
C PRO A 31 19.51 -8.48 6.93
N PHE A 32 19.16 -9.60 6.31
CA PHE A 32 17.87 -9.81 5.66
C PHE A 32 16.94 -10.75 6.44
N TYR A 33 15.63 -10.48 6.34
CA TYR A 33 14.57 -11.32 6.89
C TYR A 33 13.48 -11.62 5.86
N PHE A 34 13.68 -12.68 5.07
CA PHE A 34 12.80 -13.05 3.95
C PHE A 34 11.35 -13.44 4.31
N ALA A 35 11.01 -13.54 5.59
CA ALA A 35 9.68 -13.92 6.02
C ALA A 35 8.72 -12.73 6.18
N TYR A 36 9.18 -11.49 5.97
CA TYR A 36 8.32 -10.31 5.94
C TYR A 36 8.93 -9.27 4.98
N GLN A 37 8.11 -8.50 4.27
CA GLN A 37 8.60 -7.54 3.26
C GLN A 37 8.04 -6.14 3.51
N ASN A 38 8.81 -5.09 3.21
CA ASN A 38 8.41 -3.72 3.53
C ASN A 38 7.19 -3.17 2.74
N VAL A 39 6.68 -2.02 3.19
CA VAL A 39 5.50 -1.34 2.62
C VAL A 39 5.66 -0.93 1.15
N PHE A 40 6.88 -0.68 0.66
CA PHE A 40 7.09 -0.31 -0.74
C PHE A 40 6.83 -1.47 -1.70
N PHE A 41 6.98 -2.74 -1.27
CA PHE A 41 6.54 -3.88 -2.05
C PHE A 41 5.01 -3.87 -2.24
N THR A 42 4.25 -3.59 -1.17
CA THR A 42 2.79 -3.43 -1.25
C THR A 42 2.39 -2.26 -2.14
N LEU A 43 3.10 -1.13 -2.06
CA LEU A 43 2.84 0.01 -2.95
C LEU A 43 3.19 -0.30 -4.41
N PHE A 44 4.25 -1.05 -4.67
CA PHE A 44 4.61 -1.50 -6.01
C PHE A 44 3.54 -2.42 -6.60
N LEU A 45 3.11 -3.44 -5.85
CA LEU A 45 2.02 -4.33 -6.25
C LEU A 45 0.71 -3.56 -6.42
N GLY A 46 0.42 -2.62 -5.52
CA GLY A 46 -0.70 -1.70 -5.63
C GLY A 46 -0.67 -0.91 -6.94
N LEU A 47 0.49 -0.38 -7.33
CA LEU A 47 0.65 0.30 -8.62
C LEU A 47 0.41 -0.64 -9.80
N VAL A 48 0.91 -1.88 -9.75
CA VAL A 48 0.63 -2.91 -10.77
C VAL A 48 -0.88 -3.15 -10.88
N CYS A 49 -1.56 -3.34 -9.75
CA CYS A 49 -3.02 -3.47 -9.68
C CYS A 49 -3.72 -2.27 -10.33
N LEU A 50 -3.35 -1.04 -9.96
CA LEU A 50 -3.93 0.18 -10.54
C LEU A 50 -3.75 0.25 -12.05
N THR A 51 -2.57 -0.10 -12.58
CA THR A 51 -2.34 -0.10 -14.02
C THR A 51 -3.19 -1.14 -14.76
N GLY A 52 -3.39 -2.32 -14.17
CA GLY A 52 -4.32 -3.32 -14.68
C GLY A 52 -5.77 -2.82 -14.68
N LEU A 53 -6.22 -2.27 -13.56
CA LEU A 53 -7.57 -1.71 -13.43
C LEU A 53 -7.83 -0.56 -14.43
N GLU A 54 -6.84 0.30 -14.66
CA GLU A 54 -6.90 1.37 -15.64
C GLU A 54 -6.95 0.85 -17.08
N ALA A 55 -6.13 -0.14 -17.43
CA ALA A 55 -6.14 -0.76 -18.75
C ALA A 55 -7.52 -1.37 -19.08
N VAL A 56 -8.11 -2.09 -18.12
CA VAL A 56 -9.46 -2.66 -18.26
C VAL A 56 -10.53 -1.57 -18.36
N SER A 57 -10.43 -0.53 -17.53
CA SER A 57 -11.39 0.58 -17.54
C SER A 57 -11.37 1.36 -18.86
N LYS A 58 -10.19 1.57 -19.46
CA LYS A 58 -10.05 2.22 -20.78
C LYS A 58 -10.66 1.38 -21.89
N ARG A 59 -10.41 0.07 -21.89
CA ARG A 59 -10.96 -0.87 -22.89
C ARG A 59 -12.49 -0.90 -22.87
N ASN A 60 -13.12 -0.80 -21.70
CA ASN A 60 -14.58 -0.93 -21.54
C ASN A 60 -15.36 0.38 -21.71
N ARG A 61 -14.71 1.50 -22.02
CA ARG A 61 -15.35 2.82 -22.03
C ARG A 61 -16.47 2.95 -23.08
N ASN A 62 -16.34 2.26 -24.21
CA ASN A 62 -17.30 2.29 -25.34
C ASN A 62 -18.01 0.95 -25.56
N SER A 63 -17.96 0.02 -24.61
CA SER A 63 -18.45 -1.35 -24.81
C SER A 63 -19.88 -1.56 -24.30
N ASP A 64 -20.58 -2.54 -24.88
CA ASP A 64 -21.92 -2.94 -24.50
C ASP A 64 -22.03 -3.46 -23.05
N ARG A 65 -23.27 -3.58 -22.55
CA ARG A 65 -23.57 -4.01 -21.17
C ARG A 65 -22.93 -5.37 -20.80
N LYS A 66 -22.84 -6.32 -21.74
CA LYS A 66 -22.17 -7.62 -21.53
C LYS A 66 -20.65 -7.48 -21.35
N GLU A 67 -20.02 -6.63 -22.14
CA GLU A 67 -18.58 -6.37 -22.06
C GLU A 67 -18.22 -5.57 -20.80
N LYS A 68 -19.11 -4.70 -20.33
CA LYS A 68 -18.96 -4.04 -19.01
C LYS A 68 -18.97 -5.04 -17.85
N ALA A 69 -19.84 -6.05 -17.89
CA ALA A 69 -19.88 -7.11 -16.87
C ALA A 69 -18.60 -7.95 -16.87
N LYS A 70 -18.13 -8.37 -18.05
CA LYS A 70 -16.81 -9.04 -18.20
C LYS A 70 -15.67 -8.17 -17.68
N GLY A 71 -15.75 -6.87 -17.94
CA GLY A 71 -14.84 -5.87 -17.42
C GLY A 71 -14.73 -5.84 -15.91
N LEU A 72 -15.88 -5.87 -15.23
CA LEU A 72 -15.93 -5.89 -13.77
C LEU A 72 -15.32 -7.20 -13.22
N LEU A 73 -15.67 -8.35 -13.81
CA LEU A 73 -15.09 -9.64 -13.41
C LEU A 73 -13.57 -9.66 -13.57
N LEU A 74 -13.06 -9.09 -14.66
CA LEU A 74 -11.63 -8.97 -14.89
C LEU A 74 -10.96 -8.05 -13.87
N GLN A 75 -11.59 -6.93 -13.50
CA GLN A 75 -11.08 -6.05 -12.44
C GLN A 75 -11.01 -6.74 -11.09
N ILE A 76 -12.06 -7.48 -10.71
CA ILE A 76 -12.10 -8.28 -9.48
C ILE A 76 -11.00 -9.35 -9.52
N GLY A 77 -10.83 -10.03 -10.65
CA GLY A 77 -9.77 -11.02 -10.85
C GLY A 77 -8.36 -10.44 -10.68
N ILE A 78 -8.10 -9.25 -11.25
CA ILE A 78 -6.81 -8.55 -11.09
C ILE A 78 -6.55 -8.24 -9.61
N ILE A 79 -7.55 -7.68 -8.92
CA ILE A 79 -7.41 -7.34 -7.49
C ILE A 79 -7.12 -8.60 -6.67
N ALA A 80 -7.89 -9.68 -6.90
CA ALA A 80 -7.72 -10.94 -6.19
C ALA A 80 -6.32 -11.54 -6.40
N ILE A 81 -5.83 -11.60 -7.66
CA ILE A 81 -4.51 -12.14 -7.97
C ILE A 81 -3.42 -11.31 -7.29
N VAL A 82 -3.46 -9.98 -7.43
CA VAL A 82 -2.41 -9.12 -6.86
C VAL A 82 -2.46 -9.12 -5.33
N ALA A 83 -3.66 -9.17 -4.73
CA ALA A 83 -3.82 -9.30 -3.28
C ALA A 83 -3.27 -10.64 -2.76
N SER A 84 -3.53 -11.76 -3.45
CA SER A 84 -2.97 -13.06 -3.09
C SER A 84 -1.44 -13.07 -3.22
N VAL A 85 -0.88 -12.44 -4.26
CA VAL A 85 0.58 -12.30 -4.41
C VAL A 85 1.16 -11.47 -3.25
N ALA A 86 0.52 -10.36 -2.86
CA ALA A 86 0.97 -9.55 -1.73
C ALA A 86 0.97 -10.33 -0.41
N GLU A 87 -0.05 -11.16 -0.18
CA GLU A 87 -0.14 -12.02 1.01
C GLU A 87 0.91 -13.13 1.02
N LEU A 88 1.12 -13.79 -0.13
CA LEU A 88 2.11 -14.88 -0.28
C LEU A 88 3.55 -14.36 -0.10
N LEU A 89 3.83 -13.16 -0.58
CA LEU A 89 5.10 -12.48 -0.38
C LEU A 89 5.23 -11.87 1.02
N LYS A 90 4.18 -11.95 1.86
CA LYS A 90 4.13 -11.39 3.21
C LYS A 90 4.54 -9.91 3.24
N CYS A 91 4.05 -9.17 2.25
CA CYS A 91 4.27 -7.73 2.20
C CYS A 91 3.52 -7.04 3.34
N ASP A 92 4.07 -5.94 3.83
CA ASP A 92 3.42 -5.11 4.84
C ASP A 92 2.01 -4.68 4.41
N TYR A 93 1.02 -4.85 5.27
CA TYR A 93 -0.44 -4.77 4.97
C TYR A 93 -1.02 -5.83 4.01
N GLY A 94 -0.21 -6.68 3.36
CA GLY A 94 -0.63 -7.84 2.58
C GLY A 94 -1.78 -7.58 1.59
N ALA A 95 -2.75 -8.51 1.56
CA ALA A 95 -3.95 -8.40 0.75
C ALA A 95 -4.79 -7.15 1.09
N GLN A 96 -4.84 -6.77 2.38
CA GLN A 96 -5.63 -5.63 2.85
C GLN A 96 -5.15 -4.31 2.22
N GLY A 97 -3.84 -4.12 2.13
CA GLY A 97 -3.24 -2.95 1.47
C GLY A 97 -3.67 -2.82 0.00
N ILE A 98 -3.66 -3.93 -0.74
CA ILE A 98 -4.10 -3.95 -2.15
C ILE A 98 -5.58 -3.63 -2.30
N ILE A 99 -6.42 -4.18 -1.42
CA ILE A 99 -7.87 -3.91 -1.40
C ILE A 99 -8.13 -2.43 -1.15
N PHE A 100 -7.45 -1.81 -0.18
CA PHE A 100 -7.59 -0.37 0.07
C PHE A 100 -7.18 0.45 -1.15
N ILE A 101 -6.00 0.20 -1.72
CA ILE A 101 -5.52 0.93 -2.92
C ILE A 101 -6.53 0.81 -4.07
N ALA A 102 -7.03 -0.39 -4.34
CA ALA A 102 -8.04 -0.63 -5.37
C ALA A 102 -9.36 0.08 -5.07
N GLY A 103 -9.84 0.01 -3.83
CA GLY A 103 -11.06 0.71 -3.39
C GLY A 103 -10.96 2.22 -3.57
N PHE A 104 -9.84 2.83 -3.13
CA PHE A 104 -9.59 4.27 -3.32
C PHE A 104 -9.60 4.65 -4.81
N TYR A 105 -9.08 3.79 -5.68
CA TYR A 105 -9.09 4.04 -7.12
C TYR A 105 -10.47 3.89 -7.75
N ILE A 106 -11.26 2.89 -7.35
CA ILE A 106 -12.62 2.67 -7.84
C ILE A 106 -13.52 3.86 -7.45
N PHE A 107 -13.45 4.28 -6.19
CA PHE A 107 -14.24 5.38 -5.65
C PHE A 107 -13.60 6.76 -5.85
N ARG A 108 -12.56 6.89 -6.68
CA ARG A 108 -11.80 8.15 -6.87
C ARG A 108 -12.61 9.39 -7.27
N LYS A 109 -13.85 9.21 -7.74
CA LYS A 109 -14.76 10.30 -8.12
C LYS A 109 -15.54 10.88 -6.93
N SER A 110 -15.56 10.20 -5.78
CA SER A 110 -16.29 10.63 -4.59
C SER A 110 -15.47 10.37 -3.34
N HIS A 111 -14.99 11.44 -2.71
CA HIS A 111 -14.26 11.37 -1.44
C HIS A 111 -15.11 10.76 -0.32
N VAL A 112 -16.42 11.00 -0.33
CA VAL A 112 -17.35 10.39 0.64
C VAL A 112 -17.34 8.87 0.51
N LEU A 113 -17.45 8.33 -0.71
CA LEU A 113 -17.41 6.88 -0.91
C LEU A 113 -16.04 6.28 -0.56
N GLN A 114 -14.95 7.00 -0.82
CA GLN A 114 -13.61 6.58 -0.37
C GLN A 114 -13.53 6.45 1.14
N VAL A 115 -14.00 7.47 1.88
CA VAL A 115 -13.99 7.47 3.35
C VAL A 115 -14.90 6.38 3.90
N VAL A 116 -16.15 6.27 3.43
CA VAL A 116 -17.08 5.25 3.90
C VAL A 116 -16.53 3.84 3.66
N MET A 117 -16.03 3.58 2.45
CA MET A 117 -15.40 2.30 2.12
C MET A 117 -14.21 2.01 3.04
N PHE A 118 -13.32 2.98 3.24
CA PHE A 118 -12.16 2.83 4.10
C PHE A 118 -12.55 2.51 5.56
N LEU A 119 -13.49 3.25 6.14
CA LEU A 119 -13.93 3.05 7.52
C LEU A 119 -14.63 1.70 7.71
N VAL A 120 -15.50 1.32 6.77
CA VAL A 120 -16.22 0.03 6.82
C VAL A 120 -15.22 -1.13 6.72
N LEU A 121 -14.28 -1.09 5.77
CA LEU A 121 -13.27 -2.13 5.64
C LEU A 121 -12.34 -2.18 6.87
N TYR A 122 -11.95 -1.04 7.43
CA TYR A 122 -11.15 -1.00 8.66
C TYR A 122 -11.88 -1.71 9.81
N MET A 123 -13.15 -1.37 10.05
CA MET A 123 -13.94 -2.01 11.11
C MET A 123 -14.14 -3.51 10.86
N ALA A 124 -14.43 -3.89 9.61
CA ALA A 124 -14.64 -5.30 9.25
C ALA A 124 -13.38 -6.15 9.41
N THR A 125 -12.19 -5.58 9.17
CA THR A 125 -10.91 -6.31 9.25
C THR A 125 -10.31 -6.31 10.64
N THR A 126 -10.46 -5.22 11.40
CA THR A 126 -9.86 -5.10 12.73
C THR A 126 -10.83 -5.45 13.86
N GLY A 127 -12.14 -5.50 13.59
CA GLY A 127 -13.18 -5.63 14.62
C GLY A 127 -13.29 -4.42 15.55
N ASN A 128 -12.51 -3.36 15.31
CA ASN A 128 -12.34 -2.23 16.20
C ASN A 128 -12.84 -0.93 15.57
N GLN A 129 -13.21 0.02 16.43
CA GLN A 129 -13.52 1.37 15.99
C GLN A 129 -12.26 2.07 15.46
N PRO A 130 -12.35 2.87 14.38
CA PRO A 130 -11.23 3.65 13.88
C PRO A 130 -10.70 4.61 14.95
N PRO A 131 -9.37 4.63 15.21
CA PRO A 131 -8.76 5.57 16.14
C PRO A 131 -9.04 7.04 15.77
N THR A 132 -8.93 7.94 16.74
CA THR A 132 -9.17 9.38 16.54
C THR A 132 -8.32 9.96 15.41
N TYR A 133 -7.04 9.58 15.31
CA TYR A 133 -6.15 10.05 14.23
C TYR A 133 -6.63 9.58 12.85
N THR A 134 -7.18 8.38 12.75
CA THR A 134 -7.78 7.85 11.52
C THR A 134 -9.03 8.65 11.13
N MET A 135 -9.84 9.05 12.11
CA MET A 135 -11.01 9.90 11.88
C MET A 135 -10.61 11.32 11.42
N ILE A 136 -9.56 11.89 12.01
CA ILE A 136 -9.00 13.18 11.57
C ILE A 136 -8.49 13.08 10.13
N ALA A 137 -7.76 12.01 9.79
CA ALA A 137 -7.27 11.79 8.43
C ALA A 137 -8.43 11.63 7.42
N ALA A 138 -9.48 10.90 7.79
CA ALA A 138 -10.69 10.76 6.98
C ALA A 138 -11.40 12.11 6.77
N PHE A 139 -11.51 12.94 7.80
CA PHE A 139 -12.06 14.29 7.69
C PHE A 139 -11.24 15.17 6.74
N LEU A 140 -9.90 15.16 6.87
CA LEU A 140 -9.02 15.91 5.97
C LEU A 140 -9.15 15.43 4.51
N LEU A 141 -9.38 14.14 4.30
CA LEU A 141 -9.63 13.59 2.96
C LEU A 141 -10.92 14.14 2.35
N LEU A 142 -11.98 14.37 3.14
CA LEU A 142 -13.22 14.99 2.65
C LEU A 142 -13.02 16.45 2.22
N LEU A 143 -12.07 17.15 2.85
CA LEU A 143 -11.69 18.52 2.50
C LEU A 143 -10.74 18.59 1.29
N TYR A 144 -10.28 17.44 0.78
CA TYR A 144 -9.34 17.41 -0.34
C TYR A 144 -10.01 17.87 -1.63
N ASN A 145 -9.37 18.81 -2.32
CA ASN A 145 -9.90 19.42 -3.55
C ASN A 145 -9.65 18.60 -4.83
N GLY A 146 -9.13 17.38 -4.69
CA GLY A 146 -8.81 16.49 -5.82
C GLY A 146 -7.57 16.89 -6.63
N LYS A 147 -6.94 18.05 -6.36
CA LYS A 147 -5.79 18.55 -7.12
C LYS A 147 -4.49 18.22 -6.40
N ARG A 148 -3.54 17.66 -7.16
CA ARG A 148 -2.19 17.40 -6.67
C ARG A 148 -1.53 18.71 -6.22
N GLY A 149 -0.92 18.69 -5.04
CA GLY A 149 -0.15 19.83 -4.52
C GLY A 149 1.02 20.25 -5.41
N LYS A 150 1.39 21.53 -5.36
CA LYS A 150 2.47 22.12 -6.17
C LYS A 150 3.86 21.62 -5.75
N TRP A 151 4.02 21.25 -4.48
CA TRP A 151 5.27 20.71 -3.94
C TRP A 151 5.48 19.27 -4.37
N LYS A 152 6.53 19.02 -5.15
CA LYS A 152 6.88 17.70 -5.69
C LYS A 152 8.03 17.05 -4.90
N ALA A 153 7.88 16.95 -3.58
CA ALA A 153 8.90 16.38 -2.69
C ALA A 153 8.90 14.83 -2.69
N LYS A 154 8.68 14.17 -3.84
CA LYS A 154 8.52 12.70 -3.92
C LYS A 154 9.72 11.95 -3.34
N TYR A 155 10.94 12.40 -3.65
CA TYR A 155 12.16 11.74 -3.19
C TYR A 155 12.42 11.98 -1.71
N LEU A 156 12.01 13.13 -1.18
CA LEU A 156 12.06 13.40 0.26
C LEU A 156 11.22 12.35 1.00
N PHE A 157 9.97 12.12 0.58
CA PHE A 157 9.11 11.13 1.23
C PHE A 157 9.61 9.69 1.06
N TYR A 158 10.20 9.35 -0.08
CA TYR A 158 10.75 8.00 -0.28
C TYR A 158 12.00 7.73 0.53
N TRP A 159 12.91 8.71 0.65
CA TRP A 159 14.09 8.57 1.49
C TRP A 159 13.78 8.73 2.97
N PHE A 160 12.75 9.49 3.33
CA PHE A 160 12.31 9.63 4.72
C PHE A 160 12.06 8.26 5.33
N TYR A 161 11.38 7.34 4.63
CA TYR A 161 11.05 6.00 5.15
C TYR A 161 12.27 5.18 5.63
N PRO A 162 13.24 4.80 4.77
CA PRO A 162 14.39 4.02 5.19
C PRO A 162 15.28 4.78 6.20
N ILE A 163 15.39 6.11 6.07
CA ILE A 163 16.26 6.92 6.93
C ILE A 163 15.74 6.96 8.36
N HIS A 164 14.45 7.25 8.58
CA HIS A 164 13.95 7.36 9.95
C HIS A 164 13.95 6.02 10.68
N ILE A 165 13.67 4.90 9.99
CA ILE A 165 13.80 3.55 10.57
C ILE A 165 15.25 3.29 10.98
N PHE A 166 16.21 3.59 10.10
CA PHE A 166 17.62 3.41 10.41
C PHE A 166 18.07 4.29 11.59
N VAL A 167 17.62 5.54 11.66
CA VAL A 167 17.90 6.44 12.80
C VAL A 167 17.32 5.89 14.09
N LEU A 168 16.07 5.39 14.08
CA LEU A 168 15.46 4.76 15.26
C LEU A 168 16.23 3.51 15.70
N TYR A 169 16.71 2.70 14.75
CA TYR A 169 17.58 1.56 15.05
C TYR A 169 18.87 2.00 15.75
N VAL A 170 19.59 2.99 15.20
CA VAL A 170 20.84 3.50 15.81
C VAL A 170 20.57 4.05 17.22
N ILE A 171 19.48 4.80 17.40
CA ILE A 171 19.08 5.29 18.72
C ILE A 171 18.82 4.11 19.67
N ALA A 172 18.07 3.10 19.26
CA ALA A 172 17.79 1.93 20.10
C ALA A 172 19.08 1.21 20.53
N GLN A 173 20.07 1.08 19.65
CA GLN A 173 21.38 0.50 19.98
C GLN A 173 22.23 1.36 20.93
N LEU A 174 21.99 2.67 21.02
CA LEU A 174 22.68 3.55 21.98
C LEU A 174 22.06 3.51 23.38
N PHE A 175 20.80 3.08 23.50
CA PHE A 175 20.07 3.00 24.77
C PHE A 175 19.97 1.57 25.34
N LEU A 176 20.42 0.56 24.60
CA LEU A 176 20.55 -0.84 25.01
C LEU A 176 22.01 -1.15 25.40
#